data_AF-A0AB37QNM2-F1
#
_entry.id   AF-A0AB37QNM2-F1
#
_cell.length_a   1.000
_cell.length_b   1.000
_cell.length_c   1.000
_cell.angle_alpha   90.00
_cell.angle_beta   90.00
_cell.angle_gamma   90.00
#
_symmetry.space_group_name_H-M   'P 1'
#
loop_
_entity.id
_entity.type
_entity.pdbx_description
1 polymer ?
#
loop_
_entity_poly.entity_id
_entity_poly.type
_entity_poly.pdbx_seq_one_letter_code
_entity_poly.pdbx_strand_id
1 'polypeptide(L)' 'MTTKARGSKKPTRRVPPAPIGWPRADPAALDKFDPATKTCTMNCGPHAHDPRSRKERLFLCSDC' A
#
# COMPACT_ATOMS: atom_id res chain seq x y z
N MET A 1 49.40 23.92 -14.42
CA MET A 1 47.95 23.96 -14.12
C MET A 1 47.48 22.52 -14.01
N THR A 2 47.25 21.99 -12.79
CA THR A 2 46.91 20.57 -12.60
C THR A 2 45.41 20.44 -12.41
N THR A 3 44.71 19.96 -13.44
CA THR A 3 43.26 19.69 -13.41
C THR A 3 42.99 18.42 -12.61
N LYS A 4 42.33 18.57 -11.45
CA LYS A 4 41.88 17.47 -10.61
C LYS A 4 40.59 16.88 -11.20
N ALA A 5 40.66 15.66 -11.73
CA ALA A 5 39.51 14.95 -12.28
C ALA A 5 38.46 14.67 -11.18
N ARG A 6 37.21 15.08 -11.42
CA ARG A 6 36.07 14.90 -10.53
C ARG A 6 35.48 13.51 -10.79
N GLY A 7 35.64 12.60 -9.84
CA GLY A 7 35.17 11.21 -9.97
C GLY A 7 33.67 11.12 -10.23
N SER A 8 33.28 10.44 -11.30
CA SER A 8 31.88 10.16 -11.65
C SER A 8 31.31 9.11 -10.70
N LYS A 9 30.33 9.45 -9.88
CA LYS A 9 29.55 8.45 -9.13
C LYS A 9 28.78 7.60 -10.14
N LYS A 10 29.04 6.29 -10.15
CA LYS A 10 28.27 5.32 -10.96
C LYS A 10 26.78 5.41 -10.60
N PRO A 11 25.88 5.30 -11.59
CA PRO A 11 24.45 5.28 -11.33
C PRO A 11 24.13 4.01 -10.53
N THR A 12 23.63 4.19 -9.30
CA THR A 12 23.08 3.08 -8.53
C THR A 12 21.83 2.59 -9.25
N ARG A 13 21.85 1.34 -9.71
CA ARG A 13 20.68 0.69 -10.31
C ARG A 13 19.55 0.76 -9.28
N ARG A 14 18.47 1.50 -9.60
CA ARG A 14 17.30 1.60 -8.72
C ARG A 14 16.77 0.18 -8.48
N VAL A 15 16.78 -0.26 -7.23
CA VAL A 15 16.16 -1.54 -6.85
C VAL A 15 14.64 -1.34 -6.97
N PRO A 16 13.91 -2.20 -7.70
CA PRO A 16 12.47 -2.09 -7.74
C PRO A 16 11.90 -2.21 -6.32
N PRO A 17 10.87 -1.41 -5.98
CA PRO A 17 10.25 -1.49 -4.67
C PRO A 17 9.74 -2.92 -4.43
N ALA A 18 9.89 -3.39 -3.18
CA ALA A 18 9.38 -4.69 -2.81
C ALA A 18 7.87 -4.79 -3.09
N PRO A 19 7.35 -5.99 -3.42
CA PRO A 19 5.92 -6.18 -3.65
C PRO A 19 5.11 -5.69 -2.44
N ILE A 20 4.07 -4.91 -2.69
CA ILE A 20 3.14 -4.50 -1.63
C ILE A 20 2.34 -5.73 -1.21
N GLY A 21 2.49 -6.15 0.05
CA GLY A 21 1.67 -7.20 0.62
C GLY A 21 0.25 -6.69 0.91
N TRP A 22 -0.76 -7.33 0.35
CA TRP A 22 -2.17 -7.03 0.61
C TRP A 22 -2.75 -8.07 1.58
N PRO A 23 -2.72 -7.84 2.92
CA PRO A 23 -3.26 -8.78 3.87
C PRO A 23 -4.74 -9.02 3.59
N ARG A 24 -5.15 -10.29 3.60
CA ARG A 24 -6.52 -10.72 3.37
C ARG A 24 -7.26 -10.82 4.70
N ALA A 25 -8.53 -10.44 4.70
CA ALA A 25 -9.37 -10.64 5.87
C ALA A 25 -9.74 -12.11 6.03
N ASP A 26 -10.06 -12.51 7.27
CA ASP A 26 -10.73 -13.79 7.50
C ASP A 26 -12.09 -13.80 6.77
N PRO A 27 -12.35 -14.76 5.87
CA PRO A 27 -13.58 -14.81 5.10
C PRO A 27 -14.85 -14.88 5.97
N ALA A 28 -14.78 -15.60 7.09
CA ALA A 28 -15.95 -15.78 7.95
C ALA A 28 -16.32 -14.50 8.71
N ALA A 29 -15.32 -13.76 9.22
CA ALA A 29 -15.53 -12.44 9.81
C ALA A 29 -15.96 -11.40 8.78
N LEU A 30 -15.39 -11.46 7.57
CA LEU A 30 -15.74 -10.55 6.48
C LEU A 30 -17.18 -10.73 6.01
N ASP A 31 -17.71 -11.95 6.00
CA ASP A 31 -19.08 -12.22 5.58
C ASP A 31 -20.09 -11.54 6.54
N LYS A 32 -19.83 -11.65 7.84
CA LYS A 32 -20.65 -11.04 8.92
C LYS A 32 -20.51 -9.52 9.02
N PHE A 33 -19.44 -8.95 8.49
CA PHE A 33 -19.18 -7.51 8.58
C PHE A 33 -20.17 -6.72 7.71
N ASP A 34 -20.82 -5.71 8.27
CA ASP A 34 -21.64 -4.76 7.51
C ASP A 34 -20.82 -3.50 7.17
N PRO A 35 -20.48 -3.26 5.89
CA PRO A 35 -19.73 -2.07 5.50
C PRO A 35 -20.53 -0.76 5.62
N ALA A 36 -21.84 -0.80 5.83
CA ALA A 36 -22.65 0.40 6.06
C ALA A 36 -22.53 0.94 7.49
N THR A 37 -22.16 0.10 8.46
CA THR A 37 -22.01 0.52 9.86
C THR A 37 -20.66 1.17 10.15
N LYS A 38 -19.77 1.26 9.16
CA LYS A 38 -18.40 1.77 9.33
C LYS A 38 -18.17 3.00 8.45
N THR A 39 -17.89 4.13 9.08
CA THR A 39 -17.64 5.42 8.42
C THR A 39 -16.22 5.86 8.67
N CYS A 40 -15.36 5.82 7.66
CA CYS A 40 -13.97 6.25 7.78
C CYS A 40 -13.86 7.75 7.56
N THR A 41 -13.21 8.45 8.49
CA THR A 41 -12.84 9.87 8.36
C THR A 41 -11.67 10.06 7.40
N MET A 42 -10.79 9.07 7.31
CA MET A 42 -9.70 9.02 6.34
C MET A 42 -10.12 8.24 5.09
N ASN A 43 -9.63 8.67 3.93
CA ASN A 43 -9.96 8.05 2.65
C ASN A 43 -9.32 6.64 2.54
N CYS A 44 -9.94 5.60 3.11
CA CYS A 44 -9.55 4.18 2.94
C CYS A 44 -9.90 3.67 1.50
N GLY A 45 -9.77 4.56 0.50
CA GLY A 45 -10.01 4.29 -0.91
C GLY A 45 -9.06 3.23 -1.47
N PRO A 46 -9.42 2.59 -2.60
CA PRO A 46 -8.60 1.53 -3.16
C PRO A 46 -7.30 2.10 -3.68
N HIS A 47 -6.18 1.45 -3.36
CA HIS A 47 -4.97 1.64 -4.14
C HIS A 47 -5.17 1.02 -5.54
N ALA A 48 -4.50 1.56 -6.56
CA ALA A 48 -4.66 1.13 -7.95
C ALA A 48 -4.36 -0.36 -8.20
N HIS A 49 -3.60 -0.99 -7.30
CA HIS A 49 -3.19 -2.40 -7.36
C HIS A 49 -3.75 -3.23 -6.20
N ASP A 50 -4.69 -2.71 -5.41
CA ASP A 50 -5.29 -3.46 -4.32
C ASP A 50 -6.37 -4.42 -4.87
N PRO A 51 -6.18 -5.75 -4.75
CA PRO A 51 -7.16 -6.72 -5.23
C PRO A 51 -8.38 -6.86 -4.30
N ARG A 52 -8.39 -6.20 -3.13
CA ARG A 52 -9.45 -6.35 -2.12
C ARG A 52 -10.74 -5.61 -2.51
N SER A 53 -11.86 -6.25 -2.19
CA SER A 53 -13.17 -5.60 -2.31
C SER A 53 -13.28 -4.40 -1.36
N ARG A 54 -14.22 -3.48 -1.63
CA ARG A 54 -14.49 -2.35 -0.71
C ARG A 54 -14.82 -2.82 0.70
N LYS A 55 -15.63 -3.87 0.81
CA LYS A 55 -16.03 -4.49 2.10
C LYS A 55 -14.81 -4.92 2.89
N GLU A 56 -13.88 -5.61 2.23
CA GLU A 56 -12.66 -6.12 2.85
C GLU A 56 -11.68 -5.02 3.27
N ARG A 57 -11.56 -3.98 2.44
CA ARG A 57 -10.73 -2.81 2.77
C ARG A 57 -11.25 -2.08 4.00
N LEU A 58 -12.57 -1.89 4.09
CA LEU A 58 -13.22 -1.28 5.27
C LEU A 58 -13.05 -2.16 6.51
N PHE A 59 -13.21 -3.47 6.38
CA PHE A 59 -13.02 -4.40 7.49
C PHE A 59 -11.61 -4.28 8.08
N LEU A 60 -10.58 -4.20 7.22
CA LEU A 60 -9.17 -4.10 7.62
C LEU A 60 -8.71 -2.69 8.00
N CYS A 61 -9.49 -1.63 7.74
CA CYS A 61 -9.10 -0.26 8.10
C CYS A 61 -9.28 -0.06 9.61
N SER A 62 -8.22 0.28 10.35
CA SER A 62 -8.27 0.51 11.81
C SER A 62 -8.74 1.90 12.21
N ASP A 63 -8.66 2.88 11.28
CA ASP A 63 -9.04 4.29 11.50
C ASP A 63 -10.43 4.62 10.96
N CYS A 64 -11.39 3.75 11.28
CA CYS A 64 -12.82 4.00 11.19
C CYS A 64 -13.48 3.40 12.44
#